data_AF-A0A7S4UPA6-F1
#
_entry.id   AF-A0A7S4UPA6-F1
#
_cell.length_a   1.000
_cell.length_b   1.000
_cell.length_c   1.000
_cell.angle_alpha   90.00
_cell.angle_beta   90.00
_cell.angle_gamma   90.00
#
_symmetry.space_group_name_H-M   'P 1'
#
loop_
_entity.id
_entity.type
_entity.pdbx_description
1 polymer ?
#
loop_
_entity_poly.entity_id
_entity_poly.type
_entity_poly.pdbx_seq_one_letter_code
_entity_poly.pdbx_strand_id
1 'polypeptide(L)'
;AGMALEEAIDEEELAFEYDELCNEVVELTSELRASALEAQQMRMRLKAALQKMGGDARLGPAMLPGTSAVQVQDQRLEDMNSLLRWLAEHVDLGRREILDVGFEVPIGGRTVQLLRIVQWPLASAFGGQLRLSAPIEHHEGLARVLEAAKAHGSVAPEVLRAFTAEWDLVAGELLAATQVTSEPSVLLAHRRSPQGILVARWPTREALEAFHALHSAGVEVPRVGDRVEVEYEGRWYAGILHTVDSAGKAGVKCDVDAPGVLTVTPLHRLRRISVPTVCEASSASTMDAQAGGAPSPGAKKRAAPGHRRTRSSAL
;
A
#
# COMPACT_ATOMS: atom_id res chain seq x y z
N ALA A 1 33.42 -14.30 -54.68
CA ALA A 1 34.69 -14.03 -54.01
C ALA A 1 34.48 -12.84 -53.08
N GLY A 2 34.04 -13.11 -51.84
CA GLY A 2 33.82 -12.09 -50.82
C GLY A 2 34.85 -12.30 -49.72
N MET A 3 35.79 -11.37 -49.59
CA MET A 3 36.79 -11.36 -48.52
C MET A 3 36.10 -10.93 -47.24
N ALA A 4 35.94 -11.87 -46.31
CA ALA A 4 35.71 -11.58 -44.90
C ALA A 4 37.04 -11.08 -44.31
N LEU A 5 37.19 -9.77 -44.21
CA LEU A 5 38.15 -9.16 -43.30
C LEU A 5 37.51 -9.25 -41.92
N GLU A 6 37.79 -10.35 -41.22
CA GLU A 6 37.68 -10.38 -39.76
C GLU A 6 38.75 -9.40 -39.26
N GLU A 7 38.33 -8.20 -38.87
CA GLU A 7 39.15 -7.29 -38.08
C GLU A 7 39.48 -8.01 -36.77
N ALA A 8 40.70 -8.55 -36.71
CA ALA A 8 41.26 -9.06 -35.48
C ALA A 8 41.40 -7.87 -34.53
N ILE A 9 40.44 -7.71 -33.63
CA ILE A 9 40.52 -6.78 -32.51
C ILE A 9 41.81 -7.14 -31.76
N ASP A 10 42.69 -6.15 -31.60
CA ASP A 10 43.98 -6.32 -30.94
C ASP A 10 43.74 -6.74 -29.49
N GLU A 11 44.34 -7.85 -29.06
CA GLU A 11 44.21 -8.34 -27.69
C GLU A 11 44.72 -7.31 -26.68
N GLU A 12 45.67 -6.45 -27.08
CA GLU A 12 46.20 -5.36 -26.26
C GLU A 12 45.17 -4.24 -26.06
N GLU A 13 44.37 -3.91 -27.08
CA GLU A 13 43.32 -2.88 -26.99
C GLU A 13 42.19 -3.35 -26.07
N LEU A 14 41.75 -4.59 -26.22
CA LEU A 14 40.71 -5.17 -25.36
C LEU A 14 41.16 -5.25 -23.88
N ALA A 15 42.43 -5.58 -23.65
CA ALA A 15 42.99 -5.60 -22.29
C ALA A 15 42.99 -4.20 -21.66
N PHE A 16 43.33 -3.16 -22.43
CA PHE A 16 43.30 -1.78 -21.96
C PHE A 16 41.87 -1.32 -21.61
N GLU A 17 40.89 -1.58 -22.49
CA GLU A 17 39.48 -1.26 -22.22
C GLU A 17 38.95 -1.96 -20.98
N TYR A 18 39.32 -3.24 -20.79
CA TYR A 18 38.91 -4.00 -19.61
C TYR A 18 39.47 -3.40 -18.32
N ASP A 19 40.75 -3.00 -18.31
CA ASP A 19 41.38 -2.38 -17.15
C ASP A 19 40.77 -0.99 -16.84
N GLU A 20 40.44 -0.21 -17.88
CA GLU A 20 39.74 1.08 -17.73
C GLU A 20 38.36 0.90 -17.10
N LEU A 21 37.55 -0.04 -17.61
CA LEU A 21 36.24 -0.38 -17.05
C LEU A 21 36.34 -0.89 -15.61
N CYS A 22 37.36 -1.69 -15.29
CA CYS A 22 37.59 -2.14 -13.92
C CYS A 22 37.87 -0.96 -12.97
N ASN A 23 38.64 0.03 -13.42
CA ASN A 23 38.91 1.24 -12.63
C ASN A 23 37.64 2.08 -12.45
N GLU A 24 36.83 2.26 -13.50
CA GLU A 24 35.55 2.98 -13.42
C GLU A 24 34.60 2.30 -12.41
N VAL A 25 34.50 0.97 -12.43
CA VAL A 25 33.68 0.23 -11.47
C VAL A 25 34.15 0.45 -10.04
N VAL A 26 35.46 0.51 -9.79
CA VAL A 26 36.01 0.80 -8.47
C VAL A 26 35.66 2.22 -8.02
N GLU A 27 35.78 3.20 -8.92
CA GLU A 27 35.43 4.60 -8.65
C GLU A 27 33.94 4.75 -8.31
N LEU A 28 33.05 4.25 -9.17
CA LEU A 28 31.60 4.27 -8.95
C LEU A 28 31.20 3.55 -7.65
N THR A 29 31.84 2.43 -7.33
CA THR A 29 31.60 1.73 -6.07
C THR A 29 32.01 2.58 -4.86
N SER A 30 33.10 3.34 -4.98
CA SER A 30 33.56 4.24 -3.93
C SER A 30 32.61 5.43 -3.74
N GLU A 31 32.12 6.01 -4.84
CA GLU A 31 31.13 7.10 -4.82
C GLU A 31 29.80 6.64 -4.22
N LEU A 32 29.34 5.43 -4.58
CA LEU A 32 28.13 4.84 -4.02
C LEU A 32 28.27 4.65 -2.50
N ARG A 33 29.43 4.17 -2.03
CA ARG A 33 29.71 4.04 -0.59
C ARG A 33 29.77 5.39 0.12
N ALA A 34 30.40 6.39 -0.49
CA ALA A 34 30.46 7.74 0.07
C ALA A 34 29.06 8.35 0.23
N SER A 35 28.24 8.25 -0.83
CA SER A 35 26.84 8.71 -0.84
C SER A 35 25.98 7.99 0.20
N ALA A 36 26.19 6.67 0.38
CA ALA A 36 25.49 5.89 1.39
C ALA A 36 25.82 6.34 2.82
N LEU A 37 27.10 6.66 3.11
CA LEU A 37 27.52 7.18 4.41
C LEU A 37 26.93 8.56 4.69
N GLU A 38 26.88 9.44 3.68
CA GLU A 38 26.25 10.76 3.83
C GLU A 38 24.75 10.65 4.11
N ALA A 39 24.05 9.79 3.37
CA ALA A 39 22.63 9.52 3.62
C ALA A 39 22.41 8.96 5.03
N GLN A 40 23.29 8.07 5.51
CA GLN A 40 23.23 7.55 6.89
C GLN A 40 23.45 8.67 7.92
N GLN A 41 24.40 9.57 7.69
CA GLN A 41 24.64 10.73 8.57
C GLN A 41 23.42 11.65 8.62
N MET A 42 22.81 11.97 7.47
CA MET A 42 21.58 12.76 7.42
C MET A 42 20.43 12.08 8.16
N ARG A 43 20.26 10.76 7.99
CA ARG A 43 19.26 9.98 8.72
C ARG A 43 19.48 10.02 10.24
N MET A 44 20.72 9.93 10.70
CA MET A 44 21.06 10.07 12.12
C MET A 44 20.74 11.47 12.65
N ARG A 45 21.06 12.53 11.89
CA ARG A 45 20.73 13.93 12.25
C ARG A 45 19.22 14.15 12.34
N LEU A 46 18.45 13.65 11.37
CA LEU A 46 16.98 13.72 11.41
C LEU A 46 16.41 12.96 12.62
N LYS A 47 16.92 11.75 12.90
CA LYS A 47 16.48 10.98 14.07
C LYS A 47 16.80 11.69 15.39
N ALA A 48 17.98 12.29 15.52
CA ALA A 48 18.36 13.06 16.69
C ALA A 48 17.50 14.33 16.86
N ALA A 49 17.19 15.02 15.75
CA ALA A 49 16.29 16.18 15.75
C ALA A 49 14.87 15.79 16.20
N LEU A 50 14.36 14.66 15.71
CA LEU A 50 13.06 14.11 16.12
C LEU A 50 13.04 13.71 17.60
N GLN A 51 14.11 13.07 18.11
CA GLN A 51 14.21 12.71 19.53
C GLN A 51 14.29 13.94 20.44
N LYS A 52 15.00 14.99 20.01
CA LYS A 52 15.06 16.27 20.74
C LYS A 52 13.68 16.96 20.81
N MET A 53 12.80 16.71 19.83
CA MET A 53 11.42 17.20 19.83
C MET A 53 10.43 16.28 20.58
N GLY A 54 10.84 15.07 20.98
CA GLY A 54 9.93 13.98 21.37
C GLY A 54 9.69 13.73 22.86
N GLY A 55 10.09 14.64 23.77
CA GLY A 55 9.95 14.43 25.22
C GLY A 55 8.51 14.48 25.77
N ASP A 56 7.56 15.08 25.06
CA ASP A 56 6.18 15.30 25.54
C ASP A 56 5.11 15.03 24.45
N ALA A 57 5.38 14.04 23.60
CA ALA A 57 4.74 13.88 22.30
C ALA A 57 3.45 13.04 22.33
N ARG A 58 2.29 13.69 22.52
CA ARG A 58 1.04 13.31 21.85
C ARG A 58 0.92 14.16 20.58
N LEU A 59 1.32 13.56 19.46
CA LEU A 59 1.74 14.22 18.21
C LEU A 59 0.56 14.70 17.36
N GLY A 60 0.48 16.02 17.21
CA GLY A 60 0.15 16.65 15.93
C GLY A 60 1.45 16.99 15.16
N PRO A 61 1.38 17.31 13.86
CA PRO A 61 2.56 17.73 13.09
C PRO A 61 3.22 18.92 13.78
N ALA A 62 4.50 18.75 14.14
CA ALA A 62 5.29 19.74 14.86
C ALA A 62 5.43 21.01 14.00
N MET A 63 4.67 22.06 14.36
CA MET A 63 4.87 23.38 13.79
C MET A 63 6.19 23.94 14.31
N LEU A 64 7.15 24.15 13.40
CA LEU A 64 8.35 24.91 13.73
C LEU A 64 7.92 26.32 14.18
N PRO A 65 8.36 26.80 15.36
CA PRO A 65 8.03 28.12 15.84
C PRO A 65 8.60 29.17 14.86
N GLY A 66 7.72 29.89 14.18
CA GLY A 66 8.06 30.94 13.22
C GLY A 66 7.51 30.77 11.81
N THR A 67 6.94 29.60 11.46
CA THR A 67 6.23 29.44 10.18
C THR A 67 4.83 30.02 10.28
N SER A 68 4.57 31.12 9.56
CA SER A 68 3.21 31.66 9.45
C SER A 68 2.33 30.67 8.69
N ALA A 69 1.06 30.54 9.08
CA ALA A 69 0.10 29.68 8.38
C ALA A 69 0.00 30.01 6.88
N VAL A 70 0.21 31.28 6.52
CA VAL A 70 0.25 31.75 5.13
C VAL A 70 1.40 31.12 4.35
N GLN A 71 2.61 31.08 4.93
CA GLN A 71 3.79 30.49 4.28
C GLN A 71 3.63 28.99 4.04
N VAL A 72 3.00 28.27 4.98
CA VAL A 72 2.74 26.83 4.82
C VAL A 72 1.76 26.57 3.67
N GLN A 73 0.77 27.45 3.48
CA GLN A 73 -0.18 27.33 2.39
C GLN A 73 0.46 27.66 1.03
N ASP A 74 1.29 28.70 0.97
CA ASP A 74 2.01 29.08 -0.25
C ASP A 74 2.98 27.97 -0.68
N GLN A 75 3.74 27.40 0.26
CA GLN A 75 4.62 26.26 -0.03
C GLN A 75 3.83 25.06 -0.56
N ARG A 76 2.68 24.74 0.05
CA ARG A 76 1.82 23.64 -0.40
C ARG A 76 1.30 23.86 -1.83
N LEU A 77 0.95 25.10 -2.18
CA LEU A 77 0.52 25.45 -3.53
C LEU A 77 1.67 25.27 -4.53
N GLU A 78 2.88 25.72 -4.17
CA GLU A 78 4.07 25.59 -5.01
C GLU A 78 4.48 24.13 -5.23
N ASP A 79 4.46 23.31 -4.18
CA ASP A 79 4.74 21.87 -4.25
C ASP A 79 3.73 21.16 -5.16
N MET A 80 2.43 21.47 -5.00
CA MET A 80 1.38 20.91 -5.85
C MET A 80 1.52 21.34 -7.31
N ASN A 81 1.83 22.62 -7.56
CA ASN A 81 2.04 23.13 -8.91
C ASN A 81 3.23 22.44 -9.58
N SER A 82 4.32 22.28 -8.85
CA SER A 82 5.53 21.62 -9.31
C SER A 82 5.26 20.16 -9.68
N LEU A 83 4.52 19.44 -8.84
CA LEU A 83 4.10 18.07 -9.13
C LEU A 83 3.18 18.00 -10.36
N LEU A 84 2.13 18.82 -10.44
CA LEU A 84 1.20 18.79 -11.57
C LEU A 84 1.88 19.14 -12.90
N ARG A 85 2.82 20.10 -12.88
CA ARG A 85 3.67 20.40 -14.04
C ARG A 85 4.52 19.21 -14.45
N TRP A 86 5.21 18.59 -13.49
CA TRP A 86 6.02 17.40 -13.73
C TRP A 86 5.18 16.25 -14.31
N LEU A 87 4.00 16.00 -13.73
CA LEU A 87 3.06 14.99 -14.23
C LEU A 87 2.64 15.29 -15.67
N ALA A 88 2.26 16.54 -15.98
CA ALA A 88 1.81 16.95 -17.31
C ALA A 88 2.88 16.78 -18.39
N GLU A 89 4.16 16.95 -18.04
CA GLU A 89 5.30 16.75 -18.92
C GLU A 89 5.53 15.26 -19.23
N HIS A 90 5.37 14.38 -18.23
CA HIS A 90 5.79 12.98 -18.33
C HIS A 90 4.65 12.00 -18.63
N VAL A 91 3.39 12.38 -18.39
CA VAL A 91 2.22 11.50 -18.56
C VAL A 91 1.84 11.33 -20.04
N ASP A 92 1.55 10.10 -20.43
CA ASP A 92 0.92 9.78 -21.71
C ASP A 92 -0.58 9.54 -21.54
N LEU A 93 -1.39 10.58 -21.74
CA LEU A 93 -2.85 10.51 -21.62
C LEU A 93 -3.51 9.68 -22.73
N GLY A 94 -2.81 9.41 -23.85
CA GLY A 94 -3.31 8.58 -24.94
C GLY A 94 -3.34 7.10 -24.59
N ARG A 95 -2.47 6.67 -23.68
CA ARG A 95 -2.38 5.29 -23.19
C ARG A 95 -3.06 5.15 -21.84
N ARG A 96 -4.37 4.92 -21.86
CA ARG A 96 -5.16 4.63 -20.65
C ARG A 96 -5.31 3.13 -20.42
N GLU A 97 -5.10 2.70 -19.19
CA GLU A 97 -5.42 1.36 -18.71
C GLU A 97 -6.46 1.48 -17.59
N ILE A 98 -7.47 0.60 -17.57
CA ILE A 98 -8.45 0.54 -16.49
C ILE A 98 -8.16 -0.71 -15.67
N LEU A 99 -8.01 -0.52 -14.35
CA LEU A 99 -7.74 -1.59 -13.40
C LEU A 99 -8.81 -1.58 -12.31
N ASP A 100 -9.26 -2.79 -11.94
CA ASP A 100 -10.10 -3.03 -10.77
C ASP A 100 -9.19 -3.52 -9.64
N VAL A 101 -8.76 -2.60 -8.78
CA VAL A 101 -7.89 -2.87 -7.64
C VAL A 101 -8.71 -3.44 -6.49
N GLY A 102 -9.75 -2.73 -6.05
CA GLY A 102 -10.73 -3.24 -5.09
C GLY A 102 -10.26 -3.33 -3.64
N PHE A 103 -9.23 -2.59 -3.23
CA PHE A 103 -8.76 -2.61 -1.84
C PHE A 103 -8.17 -1.28 -1.33
N GLU A 104 -7.93 -1.27 -0.02
CA GLU A 104 -7.38 -0.14 0.73
C GLU A 104 -5.85 -0.19 0.76
N VAL A 105 -5.23 0.96 0.60
CA VAL A 105 -3.79 1.11 0.52
C VAL A 105 -3.32 2.17 1.53
N PRO A 106 -2.46 1.80 2.50
CA PRO A 106 -1.90 2.76 3.44
C PRO A 106 -0.67 3.46 2.84
N ILE A 107 -0.67 4.80 2.82
CA ILE A 107 0.45 5.62 2.35
C ILE A 107 0.60 6.83 3.26
N GLY A 108 1.80 7.02 3.81
CA GLY A 108 2.11 8.21 4.62
C GLY A 108 1.17 8.42 5.81
N GLY A 109 0.67 7.34 6.42
CA GLY A 109 -0.28 7.39 7.53
C GLY A 109 -1.74 7.66 7.14
N ARG A 110 -2.06 7.80 5.85
CA ARG A 110 -3.43 7.82 5.35
C ARG A 110 -3.78 6.48 4.71
N THR A 111 -5.03 6.06 4.85
CA THR A 111 -5.57 4.89 4.13
C THR A 111 -6.47 5.40 3.03
N VAL A 112 -6.20 4.99 1.79
CA VAL A 112 -7.03 5.35 0.62
C VAL A 112 -7.62 4.12 -0.03
N GLN A 113 -8.82 4.25 -0.58
CA GLN A 113 -9.52 3.22 -1.33
C GLN A 113 -9.20 3.37 -2.80
N LEU A 114 -8.49 2.38 -3.35
CA LEU A 114 -8.30 2.21 -4.78
C LEU A 114 -9.27 1.13 -5.22
N LEU A 115 -10.44 1.56 -5.71
CA LEU A 115 -11.45 0.66 -6.24
C LEU A 115 -11.18 0.44 -7.74
N ARG A 116 -11.91 1.15 -8.59
CA ARG A 116 -11.71 1.16 -10.03
C ARG A 116 -10.95 2.41 -10.44
N ILE A 117 -9.80 2.22 -11.05
CA ILE A 117 -8.87 3.30 -11.40
C ILE A 117 -8.60 3.34 -12.89
N VAL A 118 -8.32 4.54 -13.39
CA VAL A 118 -7.72 4.79 -14.69
C VAL A 118 -6.25 5.09 -14.46
N GLN A 119 -5.40 4.45 -15.22
CA GLN A 119 -3.96 4.55 -15.10
C GLN A 119 -3.33 5.03 -16.40
N TRP A 120 -2.35 5.91 -16.29
CA TRP A 120 -1.52 6.39 -17.39
C TRP A 120 -0.05 6.13 -17.10
N PRO A 121 0.73 5.63 -18.07
CA PRO A 121 2.15 5.49 -17.92
C PRO A 121 2.82 6.87 -17.95
N LEU A 122 3.85 7.06 -17.11
CA LEU A 122 4.75 8.21 -17.21
C LEU A 122 5.95 7.81 -18.07
N ALA A 123 5.77 7.80 -19.38
CA ALA A 123 6.72 7.24 -20.34
C ALA A 123 8.11 7.87 -20.27
N SER A 124 8.17 9.17 -19.97
CA SER A 124 9.43 9.93 -19.90
C SER A 124 10.07 9.90 -18.50
N ALA A 125 9.39 9.36 -17.48
CA ALA A 125 9.89 9.39 -16.11
C ALA A 125 11.02 8.37 -15.91
N PHE A 126 11.88 8.62 -14.93
CA PHE A 126 13.02 7.76 -14.62
C PHE A 126 12.62 6.29 -14.48
N GLY A 127 13.25 5.42 -15.29
CA GLY A 127 13.01 3.98 -15.30
C GLY A 127 11.75 3.53 -16.06
N GLY A 128 10.93 4.44 -16.59
CA GLY A 128 9.79 4.11 -17.49
C GLY A 128 8.68 3.25 -16.88
N GLN A 129 8.68 3.05 -15.56
CA GLN A 129 7.75 2.16 -14.86
C GLN A 129 6.79 2.90 -13.93
N LEU A 130 6.97 4.21 -13.73
CA LEU A 130 6.06 5.01 -12.93
C LEU A 130 4.72 5.18 -13.68
N ARG A 131 3.65 5.16 -12.90
CA ARG A 131 2.28 5.25 -13.39
C ARG A 131 1.47 6.21 -12.54
N LEU A 132 0.59 6.97 -13.19
CA LEU A 132 -0.37 7.87 -12.56
C LEU A 132 -1.71 7.15 -12.52
N SER A 133 -2.22 6.86 -11.33
CA SER A 133 -3.44 6.11 -11.09
C SER A 133 -4.48 7.02 -10.46
N ALA A 134 -5.60 7.26 -11.13
CA ALA A 134 -6.68 8.10 -10.63
C ALA A 134 -7.99 7.30 -10.50
N PRO A 135 -8.84 7.58 -9.50
CA PRO A 135 -10.18 7.01 -9.43
C PRO A 135 -10.96 7.34 -10.70
N ILE A 136 -11.77 6.39 -11.17
CA ILE A 136 -12.55 6.57 -12.41
C ILE A 136 -13.49 7.77 -12.34
N GLU A 137 -13.93 8.19 -11.16
CA GLU A 137 -14.78 9.36 -10.96
C GLU A 137 -14.05 10.70 -11.17
N HIS A 138 -12.72 10.71 -11.00
CA HIS A 138 -11.91 11.94 -11.04
C HIS A 138 -10.98 12.02 -12.25
N HIS A 139 -10.89 10.95 -13.05
CA HIS A 139 -9.90 10.82 -14.12
C HIS A 139 -10.04 11.91 -15.21
N GLU A 140 -11.25 12.28 -15.64
CA GLU A 140 -11.47 13.33 -16.64
C GLU A 140 -11.12 14.72 -16.12
N GLY A 141 -11.41 14.98 -14.84
CA GLY A 141 -11.02 16.23 -14.18
C GLY A 141 -9.52 16.38 -14.14
N LEU A 142 -8.82 15.33 -13.71
CA LEU A 142 -7.36 15.31 -13.66
C LEU A 142 -6.74 15.43 -15.05
N ALA A 143 -7.23 14.68 -16.04
CA ALA A 143 -6.73 14.73 -17.41
C ALA A 143 -6.82 16.16 -17.98
N ARG A 144 -7.94 16.86 -17.80
CA ARG A 144 -8.09 18.25 -18.24
C ARG A 144 -7.09 19.21 -17.57
N VAL A 145 -6.85 19.03 -16.27
CA VAL A 145 -5.84 19.84 -15.55
C VAL A 145 -4.44 19.59 -16.11
N LEU A 146 -4.08 18.33 -16.37
CA LEU A 146 -2.78 17.97 -16.93
C LEU A 146 -2.62 18.42 -18.39
N GLU A 147 -3.66 18.33 -19.22
CA GLU A 147 -3.65 18.86 -20.59
C GLU A 147 -3.47 20.38 -20.61
N ALA A 148 -4.19 21.12 -19.75
CA ALA A 148 -4.04 22.56 -19.63
C ALA A 148 -2.62 22.93 -19.14
N ALA A 149 -2.10 22.20 -18.14
CA ALA A 149 -0.74 22.38 -17.66
C ALA A 149 0.31 22.10 -18.74
N LYS A 150 0.10 21.07 -19.56
CA LYS A 150 0.97 20.72 -20.70
C LYS A 150 0.95 21.78 -21.79
N ALA A 151 -0.23 22.32 -22.10
CA ALA A 151 -0.40 23.35 -23.12
C ALA A 151 0.19 24.71 -22.71
N HIS A 152 0.25 25.02 -21.42
CA HIS A 152 0.65 26.34 -20.91
C HIS A 152 1.96 26.33 -20.11
N GLY A 153 2.56 25.15 -19.90
CA GLY A 153 3.73 24.94 -19.03
C GLY A 153 3.45 25.16 -17.53
N SER A 154 2.21 25.48 -17.14
CA SER A 154 1.80 25.71 -15.76
C SER A 154 0.29 25.56 -15.58
N VAL A 155 -0.14 25.23 -14.37
CA VAL A 155 -1.57 25.21 -14.00
C VAL A 155 -2.00 26.63 -13.66
N ALA A 156 -3.16 27.06 -14.18
CA ALA A 156 -3.75 28.34 -13.81
C ALA A 156 -3.96 28.44 -12.28
N PRO A 157 -3.63 29.57 -11.63
CA PRO A 157 -3.62 29.67 -10.17
C PRO A 157 -5.00 29.43 -9.54
N GLU A 158 -6.09 29.77 -10.22
CA GLU A 158 -7.46 29.51 -9.77
C GLU A 158 -7.76 28.01 -9.72
N VAL A 159 -7.36 27.29 -10.77
CA VAL A 159 -7.53 25.82 -10.87
C VAL A 159 -6.68 25.13 -9.81
N LEU A 160 -5.43 25.58 -9.62
CA LEU A 160 -4.53 25.06 -8.60
C LEU A 160 -5.06 25.27 -7.18
N ARG A 161 -5.60 26.45 -6.86
CA ARG A 161 -6.23 26.72 -5.56
C ARG A 161 -7.46 25.85 -5.33
N ALA A 162 -8.32 25.69 -6.34
CA ALA A 162 -9.46 24.79 -6.24
C ALA A 162 -9.02 23.34 -6.00
N PHE A 163 -8.02 22.88 -6.75
CA PHE A 163 -7.46 21.53 -6.62
C PHE A 163 -6.85 21.29 -5.23
N THR A 164 -6.04 22.20 -4.71
CA THR A 164 -5.43 22.09 -3.37
C THR A 164 -6.41 22.29 -2.20
N ALA A 165 -7.60 22.83 -2.47
CA ALA A 165 -8.68 22.86 -1.48
C ALA A 165 -9.31 21.48 -1.28
N GLU A 166 -9.28 20.63 -2.30
CA GLU A 166 -9.87 19.28 -2.31
C GLU A 166 -8.85 18.17 -2.04
N TRP A 167 -7.61 18.37 -2.48
CA TRP A 167 -6.55 17.36 -2.47
C TRP A 167 -5.39 17.77 -1.56
N ASP A 168 -4.87 16.79 -0.81
CA ASP A 168 -3.63 16.92 -0.03
C ASP A 168 -2.52 16.10 -0.67
N LEU A 169 -1.34 16.73 -0.83
CA LEU A 169 -0.14 16.04 -1.24
C LEU A 169 0.48 15.28 -0.04
N VAL A 170 0.63 13.97 -0.18
CA VAL A 170 1.20 13.07 0.83
C VAL A 170 2.31 12.25 0.17
N ALA A 171 3.56 12.54 0.51
CA ALA A 171 4.68 11.66 0.17
C ALA A 171 4.74 10.51 1.18
N GLY A 172 5.05 9.31 0.71
CA GLY A 172 5.15 8.15 1.58
C GLY A 172 5.81 6.95 0.93
N GLU A 173 5.79 5.85 1.67
CA GLU A 173 6.20 4.55 1.18
C GLU A 173 4.95 3.68 1.01
N LEU A 174 4.92 2.95 -0.10
CA LEU A 174 3.89 1.99 -0.43
C LEU A 174 4.46 0.58 -0.25
N LEU A 175 3.72 -0.28 0.45
CA LEU A 175 4.04 -1.70 0.58
C LEU A 175 2.86 -2.52 0.06
N ALA A 176 2.94 -2.98 -1.18
CA ALA A 176 1.96 -3.91 -1.74
C ALA A 176 2.24 -5.33 -1.27
N ALA A 177 1.20 -6.16 -1.13
CA ALA A 177 1.34 -7.54 -0.66
C ALA A 177 2.20 -8.44 -1.56
N THR A 178 2.36 -8.08 -2.84
CA THR A 178 3.22 -8.80 -3.79
C THR A 178 4.65 -8.26 -3.81
N GLN A 179 4.94 -7.17 -3.11
CA GLN A 179 6.25 -6.52 -3.10
C GLN A 179 7.02 -6.88 -1.83
N VAL A 180 8.31 -7.20 -2.00
CA VAL A 180 9.22 -7.53 -0.88
C VAL A 180 9.76 -6.26 -0.20
N THR A 181 9.86 -5.17 -0.96
CA THR A 181 10.43 -3.90 -0.51
C THR A 181 9.38 -2.80 -0.58
N SER A 182 9.39 -1.89 0.39
CA SER A 182 8.60 -0.66 0.27
C SER A 182 9.12 0.20 -0.88
N GLU A 183 8.20 0.79 -1.65
CA GLU A 183 8.53 1.69 -2.75
C GLU A 183 8.13 3.14 -2.44
N PRO A 184 8.92 4.14 -2.84
CA PRO A 184 8.52 5.53 -2.70
C PRO A 184 7.30 5.80 -3.57
N SER A 185 6.33 6.50 -3.00
CA SER A 185 5.08 6.84 -3.68
C SER A 185 4.61 8.24 -3.29
N VAL A 186 3.86 8.86 -4.20
CA VAL A 186 3.19 10.13 -3.95
C VAL A 186 1.69 9.92 -4.07
N LEU A 187 0.97 10.31 -3.02
CA LEU A 187 -0.47 10.22 -2.94
C LEU A 187 -1.07 11.63 -2.92
N LEU A 188 -1.98 11.92 -3.83
CA LEU A 188 -2.92 13.02 -3.69
C LEU A 188 -4.16 12.47 -2.99
N ALA A 189 -4.27 12.69 -1.70
CA ALA A 189 -5.38 12.20 -0.89
C ALA A 189 -6.54 13.19 -0.95
N HIS A 190 -7.73 12.73 -1.32
CA HIS A 190 -8.92 13.57 -1.26
C HIS A 190 -9.27 13.89 0.21
N ARG A 191 -9.62 15.14 0.51
CA ARG A 191 -9.85 15.57 1.90
C ARG A 191 -11.17 15.09 2.49
N ARG A 192 -12.17 14.85 1.64
CA ARG A 192 -13.56 14.57 2.06
C ARG A 192 -14.01 13.15 1.77
N SER A 193 -13.24 12.38 1.01
CA SER A 193 -13.55 11.00 0.64
C SER A 193 -12.31 10.13 0.83
N PRO A 194 -12.45 8.80 0.95
CA PRO A 194 -11.30 7.91 1.07
C PRO A 194 -10.56 7.72 -0.26
N GLN A 195 -10.90 8.44 -1.33
CA GLN A 195 -10.26 8.27 -2.64
C GLN A 195 -8.90 8.98 -2.69
N GLY A 196 -8.04 8.50 -3.59
CA GLY A 196 -6.70 9.03 -3.79
C GLY A 196 -6.22 8.89 -5.21
N ILE A 197 -5.42 9.84 -5.70
CA ILE A 197 -4.66 9.70 -6.94
C ILE A 197 -3.24 9.30 -6.54
N LEU A 198 -2.73 8.20 -7.10
CA LEU A 198 -1.46 7.58 -6.74
C LEU A 198 -0.45 7.72 -7.89
N VAL A 199 0.77 8.15 -7.55
CA VAL A 199 1.94 8.11 -8.43
C VAL A 199 2.94 7.12 -7.85
N ALA A 200 3.06 5.95 -8.48
CA ALA A 200 3.89 4.84 -8.02
C ALA A 200 4.13 3.84 -9.17
N ARG A 201 4.93 2.77 -8.93
CA ARG A 201 5.08 1.67 -9.92
C ARG A 201 3.92 0.69 -9.81
N TRP A 202 3.32 0.61 -8.63
CA TRP A 202 2.12 -0.15 -8.34
C TRP A 202 0.87 0.77 -8.33
N PRO A 203 -0.34 0.30 -8.71
CA PRO A 203 -0.70 -1.04 -9.15
C PRO A 203 -0.34 -1.33 -10.61
N THR A 204 -0.05 -2.59 -10.94
CA THR A 204 0.01 -3.07 -12.32
C THR A 204 -0.94 -4.26 -12.48
N ARG A 205 -1.33 -4.57 -13.72
CA ARG A 205 -2.16 -5.74 -14.02
C ARG A 205 -1.52 -7.02 -13.48
N GLU A 206 -0.23 -7.20 -13.73
CA GLU A 206 0.52 -8.40 -13.31
C GLU A 206 0.59 -8.48 -11.78
N ALA A 207 0.77 -7.35 -11.09
CA ALA A 207 0.78 -7.32 -9.62
C ALA A 207 -0.61 -7.63 -9.04
N LEU A 208 -1.69 -7.14 -9.66
CA LEU A 208 -3.06 -7.46 -9.25
C LEU A 208 -3.42 -8.91 -9.55
N GLU A 209 -3.00 -9.45 -10.69
CA GLU A 209 -3.17 -10.86 -11.03
C GLU A 209 -2.38 -11.76 -10.09
N ALA A 210 -1.13 -11.42 -9.78
CA ALA A 210 -0.33 -12.14 -8.79
C ALA A 210 -0.96 -12.05 -7.40
N PHE A 211 -1.50 -10.89 -7.02
CA PHE A 211 -2.27 -10.73 -5.79
C PHE A 211 -3.49 -11.64 -5.80
N HIS A 212 -4.32 -11.59 -6.85
CA HIS A 212 -5.49 -12.46 -6.98
C HIS A 212 -5.10 -13.94 -7.00
N ALA A 213 -4.01 -14.32 -7.66
CA ALA A 213 -3.50 -15.68 -7.71
C ALA A 213 -3.02 -16.16 -6.33
N LEU A 214 -2.29 -15.33 -5.59
CA LEU A 214 -1.88 -15.62 -4.20
C LEU A 214 -3.11 -15.88 -3.32
N HIS A 215 -4.18 -15.11 -3.54
CA HIS A 215 -5.44 -15.27 -2.81
C HIS A 215 -6.33 -16.40 -3.37
N SER A 216 -6.12 -16.84 -4.62
CA SER A 216 -6.91 -17.91 -5.26
C SER A 216 -6.26 -19.30 -5.15
N ALA A 217 -4.93 -19.38 -5.07
CA ALA A 217 -4.18 -20.64 -5.17
C ALA A 217 -3.97 -21.37 -3.84
N GLY A 218 -4.30 -20.75 -2.70
CA GLY A 218 -4.11 -21.38 -1.38
C GLY A 218 -5.16 -21.02 -0.33
N VAL A 219 -6.05 -20.08 -0.63
CA VAL A 219 -7.17 -19.71 0.24
C VAL A 219 -8.42 -19.88 -0.59
N GLU A 220 -9.12 -21.00 -0.44
CA GLU A 220 -10.51 -21.07 -0.90
C GLU A 220 -11.21 -19.82 -0.37
N VAL A 221 -11.63 -18.93 -1.29
CA VAL A 221 -12.33 -17.71 -0.92
C VAL A 221 -13.47 -18.12 0.00
N PRO A 222 -13.51 -17.62 1.25
CA PRO A 222 -14.51 -18.07 2.20
C PRO A 222 -15.91 -17.89 1.60
N ARG A 223 -16.68 -18.97 1.58
CA ARG A 223 -18.06 -18.95 1.12
C ARG A 223 -18.96 -18.55 2.27
N VAL A 224 -20.14 -18.02 1.95
CA VAL A 224 -21.18 -17.81 2.97
C VAL A 224 -21.47 -19.15 3.66
N GLY A 225 -21.37 -19.16 4.99
CA GLY A 225 -21.42 -20.36 5.83
C GLY A 225 -20.06 -20.84 6.34
N ASP A 226 -18.95 -20.41 5.72
CA ASP A 226 -17.61 -20.84 6.13
C ASP A 226 -17.21 -20.26 7.49
N ARG A 227 -16.40 -21.04 8.21
CA ARG A 227 -15.77 -20.61 9.45
C ARG A 227 -14.55 -19.74 9.16
N VAL A 228 -14.59 -18.51 9.61
CA VAL A 228 -13.55 -17.49 9.34
C VAL A 228 -13.14 -16.80 10.63
N GLU A 229 -11.97 -16.19 10.62
CA GLU A 229 -11.60 -15.16 11.58
C GLU A 229 -11.55 -13.81 10.86
N VAL A 230 -12.08 -12.79 11.51
CA VAL A 230 -12.11 -11.41 11.05
C VAL A 230 -11.29 -10.54 12.00
N GLU A 231 -10.46 -9.66 11.44
CA GLU A 231 -9.79 -8.63 12.21
C GLU A 231 -10.73 -7.45 12.50
N TYR A 232 -10.87 -7.09 13.78
CA TYR A 232 -11.60 -5.93 14.25
C TYR A 232 -10.84 -5.27 15.41
N GLU A 233 -10.57 -3.96 15.32
CA GLU A 233 -9.80 -3.21 16.33
C GLU A 233 -8.45 -3.88 16.68
N GLY A 234 -7.76 -4.42 15.67
CA GLY A 234 -6.45 -5.09 15.83
C GLY A 234 -6.52 -6.45 16.54
N ARG A 235 -7.72 -7.03 16.69
CA ARG A 235 -7.92 -8.37 17.26
C ARG A 235 -8.66 -9.26 16.29
N TRP A 236 -8.30 -10.53 16.26
CA TRP A 236 -8.97 -11.55 15.43
C TRP A 236 -10.11 -12.20 16.20
N TYR A 237 -11.27 -12.28 15.57
CA TYR A 237 -12.47 -12.89 16.13
C TYR A 237 -12.97 -14.00 15.20
N ALA A 238 -13.16 -15.20 15.75
CA ALA A 238 -13.78 -16.31 15.03
C ALA A 238 -15.28 -16.05 14.82
N GLY A 239 -15.78 -16.49 13.67
CA GLY A 239 -17.16 -16.31 13.28
C GLY A 239 -17.56 -17.10 12.06
N ILE A 240 -18.79 -16.91 11.62
CA ILE A 240 -19.33 -17.50 10.39
C ILE A 240 -19.54 -16.37 9.38
N LEU A 241 -19.02 -16.54 8.17
CA LEU A 241 -19.27 -15.61 7.09
C LEU A 241 -20.76 -15.64 6.71
N HIS A 242 -21.47 -14.54 6.88
CA HIS A 242 -22.92 -14.47 6.71
C HIS A 242 -23.33 -13.86 5.37
N THR A 243 -22.62 -12.83 4.90
CA THR A 243 -22.91 -12.14 3.63
C THR A 243 -21.62 -11.68 2.98
N VAL A 244 -21.59 -11.66 1.64
CA VAL A 244 -20.55 -10.96 0.87
C VAL A 244 -21.29 -10.08 -0.14
N ASP A 245 -21.01 -8.78 -0.14
CA ASP A 245 -21.63 -7.85 -1.07
C ASP A 245 -20.84 -7.75 -2.39
N SER A 246 -21.44 -7.09 -3.40
CA SER A 246 -20.79 -6.87 -4.69
C SER A 246 -19.59 -5.92 -4.62
N ALA A 247 -19.39 -5.22 -3.51
CA ALA A 247 -18.25 -4.34 -3.27
C ALA A 247 -17.09 -5.05 -2.56
N GLY A 248 -17.17 -6.38 -2.35
CA GLY A 248 -16.14 -7.17 -1.70
C GLY A 248 -16.09 -6.98 -0.18
N LYS A 249 -17.15 -6.45 0.44
CA LYS A 249 -17.28 -6.45 1.90
C LYS A 249 -17.98 -7.72 2.37
N ALA A 250 -17.43 -8.28 3.43
CA ALA A 250 -17.93 -9.46 4.10
C ALA A 250 -18.57 -9.08 5.44
N GLY A 251 -19.78 -9.58 5.69
CA GLY A 251 -20.45 -9.53 6.99
C GLY A 251 -20.22 -10.85 7.73
N VAL A 252 -19.47 -10.81 8.83
CA VAL A 252 -19.16 -11.98 9.66
C VAL A 252 -19.94 -11.93 10.96
N LYS A 253 -20.66 -13.00 11.29
CA LYS A 253 -21.26 -13.19 12.61
C LYS A 253 -20.19 -13.76 13.53
N CYS A 254 -19.52 -12.92 14.32
CA CYS A 254 -18.52 -13.40 15.27
C CYS A 254 -19.19 -14.19 16.41
N ASP A 255 -18.50 -15.18 16.98
CA ASP A 255 -19.02 -16.00 18.07
C ASP A 255 -19.34 -15.20 19.34
N VAL A 256 -18.63 -14.09 19.50
CA VAL A 256 -18.75 -13.18 20.64
C VAL A 256 -19.77 -12.06 20.39
N ASP A 257 -20.32 -11.96 19.18
CA ASP A 257 -21.30 -10.93 18.84
C ASP A 257 -22.69 -11.26 19.41
N ALA A 258 -23.42 -10.23 19.83
CA ALA A 258 -24.81 -10.38 20.23
C ALA A 258 -25.67 -10.81 19.02
N PRO A 259 -26.81 -11.50 19.24
CA PRO A 259 -27.71 -11.88 18.15
C PRO A 259 -28.10 -10.67 17.28
N GLY A 260 -27.95 -10.82 15.96
CA GLY A 260 -28.25 -9.78 14.97
C GLY A 260 -27.13 -8.77 14.70
N VAL A 261 -25.96 -8.91 15.34
CA VAL A 261 -24.78 -8.07 15.04
C VAL A 261 -23.88 -8.81 14.05
N LEU A 262 -23.46 -8.09 13.00
CA LEU A 262 -22.46 -8.55 12.03
C LEU A 262 -21.28 -7.59 12.04
N THR A 263 -20.07 -8.16 12.07
CA THR A 263 -18.83 -7.43 11.86
C THR A 263 -18.58 -7.32 10.36
N VAL A 264 -18.63 -6.11 9.80
CA VAL A 264 -18.40 -5.87 8.36
C VAL A 264 -16.94 -5.50 8.13
N THR A 265 -16.27 -6.24 7.24
CA THR A 265 -14.86 -6.05 6.90
C THR A 265 -14.62 -6.30 5.41
N PRO A 266 -13.56 -5.79 4.77
CA PRO A 266 -13.19 -6.23 3.42
C PRO A 266 -12.88 -7.73 3.39
N LEU A 267 -13.28 -8.43 2.33
CA LEU A 267 -13.14 -9.89 2.20
C LEU A 267 -11.68 -10.37 2.35
N HIS A 268 -10.70 -9.56 1.92
CA HIS A 268 -9.28 -9.85 2.06
C HIS A 268 -8.76 -9.77 3.52
N ARG A 269 -9.57 -9.25 4.47
CA ARG A 269 -9.27 -9.27 5.91
C ARG A 269 -9.88 -10.47 6.64
N LEU A 270 -10.41 -11.44 5.89
CA LEU A 270 -10.83 -12.72 6.43
C LEU A 270 -9.72 -13.74 6.27
N ARG A 271 -9.52 -14.55 7.31
CA ARG A 271 -8.74 -15.79 7.23
C ARG A 271 -9.65 -16.98 7.51
N ARG A 272 -9.50 -18.07 6.75
CA ARG A 272 -10.21 -19.31 7.08
C ARG A 272 -9.62 -19.91 8.35
N ILE A 273 -10.48 -20.41 9.22
CA ILE A 273 -10.04 -21.32 10.26
C ILE A 273 -9.87 -22.67 9.59
N SER A 274 -8.63 -23.10 9.38
CA SER A 274 -8.37 -24.51 9.04
C SER A 274 -8.87 -25.33 10.22
N VAL A 275 -10.06 -25.93 10.06
CA VAL A 275 -10.52 -26.95 10.99
C VAL A 275 -9.42 -28.00 10.96
N PRO A 276 -8.73 -28.29 12.08
CA PRO A 276 -7.80 -29.40 12.09
C PRO A 276 -8.63 -30.61 11.70
N THR A 277 -8.41 -31.11 10.49
CA THR A 277 -9.02 -32.35 10.05
C THR A 277 -8.57 -33.35 11.08
N VAL A 278 -9.46 -33.69 12.01
CA VAL A 278 -9.24 -34.78 12.93
C VAL A 278 -9.14 -35.97 12.00
N CYS A 279 -7.92 -36.35 11.65
CA CYS A 279 -7.64 -37.67 11.12
C CYS A 279 -8.11 -38.58 12.24
N GLU A 280 -9.37 -39.00 12.18
CA GLU A 280 -9.84 -40.19 12.88
C GLU A 280 -8.96 -41.32 12.36
N ALA A 281 -7.84 -41.51 13.06
CA ALA A 281 -7.06 -42.72 13.01
C ALA A 281 -8.00 -43.80 13.55
N SER A 282 -8.80 -44.36 12.65
CA SER A 282 -9.52 -45.61 12.86
C SER A 282 -8.47 -46.71 12.96
N SER A 283 -7.91 -46.84 14.16
CA SER A 283 -7.24 -48.04 14.61
C SER A 283 -7.92 -48.47 15.89
N ALA A 284 -8.94 -49.30 15.69
CA ALA A 284 -9.44 -50.21 16.69
C ALA A 284 -8.26 -51.02 17.26
N SER A 285 -8.12 -51.03 18.59
CA SER A 285 -7.79 -52.24 19.35
C SER A 285 -7.89 -52.00 20.86
N THR A 286 -8.84 -52.73 21.44
CA THR A 286 -8.67 -53.58 22.62
C THR A 286 -8.43 -52.92 23.98
N MET A 287 -9.54 -52.92 24.73
CA MET A 287 -9.67 -53.21 26.17
C MET A 287 -8.37 -53.35 26.97
N ASP A 288 -8.20 -52.51 28.00
CA ASP A 288 -8.23 -53.03 29.36
C ASP A 288 -8.53 -51.96 30.41
N ALA A 289 -9.18 -52.42 31.47
CA ALA A 289 -9.73 -51.64 32.57
C ALA A 289 -8.70 -51.25 33.63
N GLN A 290 -8.81 -50.06 34.24
CA GLN A 290 -8.78 -49.94 35.71
C GLN A 290 -9.21 -48.57 36.23
N ALA A 291 -9.65 -48.61 37.47
CA ALA A 291 -10.51 -47.67 38.18
C ALA A 291 -9.76 -46.56 38.95
N GLY A 292 -10.52 -45.51 39.30
CA GLY A 292 -10.39 -44.81 40.58
C GLY A 292 -9.77 -43.41 40.53
N GLY A 293 -10.57 -42.37 40.75
CA GLY A 293 -10.07 -41.02 41.03
C GLY A 293 -11.19 -39.99 41.22
N ALA A 294 -11.31 -39.48 42.45
CA ALA A 294 -12.38 -38.65 43.00
C ALA A 294 -12.49 -37.20 42.44
N PRO A 295 -13.61 -36.48 42.67
CA PRO A 295 -13.87 -35.15 42.11
C PRO A 295 -13.25 -34.02 42.95
N SER A 296 -12.68 -33.02 42.27
CA SER A 296 -12.19 -31.77 42.88
C SER A 296 -13.08 -30.59 42.48
N PRO A 297 -13.61 -29.78 43.43
CA PRO A 297 -14.48 -28.67 43.12
C PRO A 297 -13.73 -27.33 43.06
N GLY A 298 -14.12 -26.49 42.10
CA GLY A 298 -14.09 -25.04 42.29
C GLY A 298 -13.03 -24.27 41.50
N ALA A 299 -13.35 -23.92 40.26
CA ALA A 299 -12.70 -22.80 39.57
C ALA A 299 -13.78 -21.76 39.20
N LYS A 300 -13.79 -20.65 39.95
CA LYS A 300 -14.68 -19.50 39.75
C LYS A 300 -14.38 -18.82 38.41
N LYS A 301 -15.35 -18.85 37.50
CA LYS A 301 -15.38 -18.04 36.27
C LYS A 301 -15.34 -16.55 36.64
N ARG A 302 -14.25 -15.87 36.31
CA ARG A 302 -14.18 -14.40 36.29
C ARG A 302 -14.83 -13.91 34.98
N ALA A 303 -15.91 -13.15 35.11
CA ALA A 303 -16.54 -12.44 34.00
C ALA A 303 -15.63 -11.29 33.53
N ALA A 304 -15.36 -11.23 32.23
CA ALA A 304 -14.63 -10.14 31.60
C ALA A 304 -15.57 -8.92 31.38
N PRO A 305 -15.03 -7.68 31.41
CA PRO A 305 -15.82 -6.46 31.30
C PRO A 305 -16.45 -6.31 29.91
N GLY A 306 -17.78 -6.19 29.87
CA GLY A 306 -18.56 -6.00 28.65
C GLY A 306 -18.22 -4.68 27.96
N HIS A 307 -17.61 -4.76 26.78
CA HIS A 307 -17.49 -3.62 25.88
C HIS A 307 -18.80 -3.41 25.14
N ARG A 308 -19.36 -2.21 25.26
CA ARG A 308 -20.64 -1.79 24.68
C ARG A 308 -20.43 -1.47 23.20
N ARG A 309 -20.78 -2.40 22.31
CA ARG A 309 -20.84 -2.16 20.86
C ARG A 309 -22.16 -1.46 20.49
N THR A 310 -22.08 -0.45 19.64
CA THR A 310 -23.23 0.28 19.10
C THR A 310 -23.89 -0.52 17.99
N ARG A 311 -25.23 -0.58 18.00
CA ARG A 311 -26.01 -1.17 16.91
C ARG A 311 -25.89 -0.26 15.69
N SER A 312 -25.33 -0.77 14.60
CA SER A 312 -25.47 -0.14 13.30
C SER A 312 -26.89 -0.42 12.81
N SER A 313 -27.71 0.63 12.68
CA SER A 313 -29.01 0.57 12.02
C SER A 313 -28.77 0.50 10.52
N ALA A 314 -29.06 -0.66 9.92
CA ALA A 314 -29.06 -0.81 8.47
C ALA A 314 -30.23 -0.04 7.85
N LEU A 315 -29.91 0.74 6.80
CA LEU A 315 -30.83 1.16 5.74
C LEU A 315 -30.83 0.10 4.64
#